data_AF-A0A920E943-F1
#
_entry.id   AF-A0A920E943-F1
#
_cell.length_a   1.000
_cell.length_b   1.000
_cell.length_c   1.000
_cell.angle_alpha   90.00
_cell.angle_beta   90.00
_cell.angle_gamma   90.00
#
_symmetry.space_group_name_H-M   'P 1'
#
loop_
_entity.id
_entity.type
_entity.pdbx_description
1 polymer ?
#
loop_
_entity_poly.entity_id
_entity_poly.type
_entity_poly.pdbx_seq_one_letter_code
_entity_poly.pdbx_strand_id
1 'polypeptide(L)' 'MLPEAISNDLCSLRPHEDRAAMVADIIIDKDGQRQAFAIDRALIKSHAR' A
#
# COMPACT_ATOMS: atom_id res chain seq x y z
N MET A 1 13.42 3.23 -14.42
CA MET A 1 12.57 4.24 -13.75
C MET A 1 11.40 4.57 -14.65
N LEU A 2 10.24 4.88 -14.08
CA LEU A 2 9.04 5.26 -14.84
C LEU A 2 9.06 6.78 -15.13
N PRO A 3 8.35 7.26 -16.17
CA PRO A 3 8.11 8.69 -16.39
C PRO A 3 7.46 9.35 -15.18
N GLU A 4 7.68 10.66 -14.97
CA GLU A 4 7.17 11.36 -13.78
C GLU A 4 5.65 11.29 -13.66
N ALA A 5 4.93 11.32 -14.78
CA ALA A 5 3.47 11.18 -14.81
C ALA A 5 3.00 9.83 -14.23
N ILE A 6 3.81 8.79 -14.30
CA ILE A 6 3.49 7.49 -13.72
C ILE A 6 4.03 7.40 -12.29
N SER A 7 5.30 7.76 -12.05
CA SER A 7 5.92 7.58 -10.73
C SER A 7 5.37 8.54 -9.67
N ASN A 8 5.18 9.81 -10.02
CA ASN A 8 4.88 10.88 -9.07
C ASN A 8 3.38 11.15 -8.94
N ASP A 9 2.58 10.65 -9.87
CA ASP A 9 1.13 10.82 -9.87
C ASP A 9 0.40 9.49 -9.73
N LEU A 10 0.39 8.66 -10.78
CA LEU A 10 -0.42 7.43 -10.81
C LEU A 10 -0.02 6.38 -9.77
N CYS A 11 1.28 6.12 -9.62
CA CYS A 11 1.81 5.14 -8.65
C CYS A 11 2.10 5.74 -7.27
N SER A 12 2.00 7.07 -7.12
CA SER A 12 2.21 7.72 -5.84
C SER A 12 0.97 7.55 -4.96
N LEU A 13 1.18 7.17 -3.69
CA LEU A 13 0.11 7.04 -2.69
C LEU A 13 -0.24 8.42 -2.10
N ARG A 14 -0.67 9.35 -2.96
CA ARG A 14 -1.06 10.71 -2.57
C ARG A 14 -2.17 10.70 -1.50
N PRO A 15 -2.10 11.59 -0.50
CA PRO A 15 -3.10 11.65 0.56
C PRO A 15 -4.46 12.08 0.02
N HIS A 16 -5.53 11.56 0.64
CA HIS A 16 -6.93 11.89 0.39
C HIS A 16 -7.47 11.51 -1.01
N GLU A 17 -6.70 10.78 -1.80
CA GLU A 17 -7.11 10.28 -3.10
C GLU A 17 -7.15 8.75 -3.14
N ASP A 18 -8.05 8.18 -3.95
CA ASP A 18 -8.11 6.73 -4.16
C ASP A 18 -6.95 6.28 -5.06
N ARG A 19 -6.24 5.23 -4.64
CA ARG A 19 -5.07 4.67 -5.33
C ARG A 19 -5.09 3.16 -5.34
N ALA A 20 -4.78 2.58 -6.50
CA ALA A 20 -4.57 1.14 -6.62
C ALA A 20 -3.25 0.75 -5.97
N ALA A 21 -3.27 -0.28 -5.13
CA ALA A 21 -2.11 -0.82 -4.45
C ALA A 21 -2.13 -2.35 -4.42
N MET A 22 -0.95 -2.94 -4.33
CA MET A 22 -0.78 -4.30 -3.83
C MET A 22 -0.60 -4.21 -2.33
N VAL A 23 -1.44 -4.88 -1.55
CA VAL A 23 -1.42 -4.84 -0.08
C VAL A 23 -0.89 -6.16 0.43
N ALA A 24 -0.02 -6.09 1.43
CA ALA A 24 0.35 -7.23 2.26
C ALA A 24 -0.33 -7.08 3.62
N ASP A 25 -1.34 -7.90 3.87
CA ASP A 25 -1.96 -8.00 5.19
C ASP A 25 -1.17 -9.05 6.00
N ILE A 26 -0.71 -8.69 7.20
CA ILE A 26 0.24 -9.49 7.98
C ILE A 26 -0.25 -9.56 9.42
N ILE A 27 -0.48 -10.78 9.91
CA ILE A 27 -0.79 -11.03 11.32
C ILE A 27 0.52 -11.32 12.06
N ILE A 28 0.83 -10.49 13.06
CA ILE A 28 2.03 -10.60 13.89
C ILE A 28 1.59 -10.86 15.34
N ASP A 29 2.21 -11.83 16.03
CA ASP A 29 1.96 -12.09 17.44
C ASP A 29 2.63 -11.08 18.37
N LYS A 30 2.38 -11.23 19.68
CA LYS A 30 2.93 -10.36 20.72
C LYS A 30 4.46 -10.43 20.86
N ASP A 31 5.07 -11.49 20.35
CA ASP A 31 6.51 -11.75 20.40
C ASP A 31 7.19 -11.34 19.08
N GLY A 32 6.44 -10.69 18.17
CA GLY A 32 6.91 -10.19 16.89
C GLY A 32 7.00 -11.24 15.78
N GLN A 33 6.48 -12.45 15.99
CA GLN A 33 6.51 -13.51 14.98
C GLN A 33 5.31 -13.40 14.04
N ARG A 34 5.56 -13.54 12.74
CA ARG A 34 4.51 -13.58 11.72
C ARG A 34 3.73 -14.88 11.81
N GLN A 35 2.43 -14.79 12.07
CA GLN A 35 1.52 -15.93 12.09
C GLN A 35 0.95 -16.25 10.71
N ALA A 36 0.56 -15.21 9.95
CA ALA A 36 -0.06 -15.37 8.63
C ALA A 36 0.19 -14.12 7.77
N PHE A 37 -0.01 -14.28 6.46
CA PHE A 37 -0.08 -13.15 5.53
C PHE A 37 -1.02 -13.44 4.37
N ALA A 38 -1.56 -12.39 3.77
CA ALA A 38 -2.30 -12.41 2.50
C ALA A 38 -1.80 -11.28 1.60
N ILE A 39 -1.84 -11.50 0.29
CA ILE A 39 -1.46 -10.52 -0.72
C ILE A 39 -2.66 -10.29 -1.64
N ASP A 40 -3.15 -9.06 -1.68
CA ASP A 40 -4.35 -8.70 -2.42
C ASP A 40 -4.19 -7.38 -3.18
N ARG A 41 -4.97 -7.24 -4.26
CA ARG A 41 -5.13 -5.95 -4.95
C ARG A 41 -6.22 -5.16 -4.25
N ALA A 42 -5.92 -3.90 -3.91
CA ALA A 42 -6.86 -3.03 -3.20
C ALA A 42 -6.88 -1.62 -3.77
N LEU A 43 -7.96 -0.89 -3.45
CA LEU A 43 -8.01 0.56 -3.52
C LEU A 43 -7.81 1.11 -2.12
N ILE A 44 -6.87 2.03 -1.96
CA ILE A 44 -6.55 2.67 -0.68
C ILE A 44 -6.71 4.19 -0.78
N LYS A 45 -6.93 4.84 0.35
CA LYS A 45 -6.87 6.29 0.50
C LYS A 45 -5.93 6.66 1.64
N SER A 46 -4.77 7.24 1.32
CA SER A 46 -3.81 7.63 2.34
C SER A 46 -4.39 8.78 3.19
N HIS A 47 -4.25 8.70 4.51
CA HIS A 47 -4.81 9.70 5.42
C HIS A 47 -3.90 10.91 5.61
N ALA A 48 -2.59 10.76 5.41
CA ALA A 48 -1.60 11.80 5.62
C ALA A 48 -0.31 11.47 4.85
N ARG A 49 0.60 12.45 4.74
CA ARG A 49 1.95 12.28 4.23
C ARG A 49 2.96 12.60 5.33
#